data_AF-A0A914CG78-F1
#
_entry.id   AF-A0A914CG78-F1
#
_cell.length_a   1.000
_cell.length_b   1.000
_cell.length_c   1.000
_cell.angle_alpha   90.00
_cell.angle_beta   90.00
_cell.angle_gamma   90.00
#
_symmetry.space_group_name_H-M   'P 1'
#
loop_
_entity.id
_entity.type
_entity.pdbx_description
1 polymer ?
#
loop_
_entity_poly.entity_id
_entity_poly.type
_entity_poly.pdbx_seq_one_letter_code
_entity_poly.pdbx_strand_id
1 'polypeptide(L)'
;MTDPKTGSYEFVSAGKTIEKFPLIIASKFNIPFLLNDAGKGHRISGEIYSVDEQKLAALDELESHPTFYRREEHPIEMTNGDVLKVWIYLLPTWREELVQTASEPMPNYSSTGPHGRVYVSSENTECEDDLFK
;
A
#
# COMPACT_ATOMS: atom_id res chain seq x y z
N MET A 1 5.90 -11.69 -15.48
CA MET A 1 7.22 -12.13 -14.97
C MET A 1 6.99 -13.24 -13.97
N THR A 2 7.75 -14.33 -14.06
CA THR A 2 7.51 -15.54 -13.26
C THR A 2 8.69 -15.77 -12.35
N ASP A 3 8.46 -15.86 -11.05
CA ASP A 3 9.45 -16.26 -10.06
C ASP A 3 9.10 -17.67 -9.57
N PRO A 4 9.96 -18.68 -9.78
CA PRO A 4 9.69 -20.05 -9.32
C PRO A 4 9.44 -20.18 -7.82
N LYS A 5 9.94 -19.24 -7.00
CA LYS A 5 9.80 -19.26 -5.54
C LYS A 5 8.57 -18.51 -5.07
N THR A 6 8.23 -17.40 -5.73
CA THR A 6 7.16 -16.50 -5.26
C THR A 6 5.94 -16.47 -6.17
N GLY A 7 5.89 -17.23 -7.27
CA GLY A 7 4.76 -17.24 -8.20
C GLY A 7 4.89 -16.22 -9.34
N SER A 8 3.81 -16.05 -10.09
CA SER A 8 3.75 -15.21 -11.28
C SER A 8 2.93 -13.94 -11.07
N TYR A 9 3.34 -12.88 -11.77
CA TYR A 9 2.60 -11.63 -11.84
C TYR A 9 2.68 -11.01 -13.24
N GLU A 10 1.62 -10.35 -13.66
CA GLU A 10 1.51 -9.67 -14.94
C GLU A 10 0.88 -8.30 -14.76
N PHE A 11 1.50 -7.27 -15.35
CA PHE A 11 0.94 -5.92 -15.36
C PHE A 11 -0.32 -5.91 -16.23
N VAL A 12 -1.44 -5.43 -15.66
CA VAL A 12 -2.72 -5.33 -16.35
C VAL A 12 -2.94 -3.90 -16.84
N SER A 13 -2.90 -2.93 -15.92
CA SER A 13 -3.11 -1.52 -16.24
C SER A 13 -2.71 -0.62 -15.06
N ALA A 14 -2.47 0.66 -15.33
CA ALA A 14 -2.52 1.67 -14.28
C ALA A 14 -3.98 1.97 -13.92
N GLY A 15 -4.21 2.37 -12.67
CA GLY A 15 -5.56 2.66 -12.19
C GLY A 15 -5.58 3.61 -11.00
N LYS A 16 -6.80 3.99 -10.62
CA LYS A 16 -7.05 4.88 -9.50
C LYS A 16 -8.23 4.40 -8.67
N THR A 17 -8.10 4.39 -7.34
CA THR A 17 -9.23 4.06 -6.46
C THR A 17 -10.42 4.95 -6.77
N ILE A 18 -11.63 4.39 -6.80
CA ILE A 18 -12.85 5.20 -6.91
C ILE A 18 -13.08 5.96 -5.62
N GLU A 19 -12.99 5.24 -4.51
CA GLU A 19 -13.06 5.79 -3.16
C GLU A 19 -11.78 6.53 -2.79
N LYS A 20 -11.89 7.50 -1.87
CA LYS A 20 -10.74 8.23 -1.35
C LYS A 20 -10.19 7.51 -0.12
N PHE A 21 -8.86 7.46 -0.02
CA PHE A 21 -8.14 6.97 1.15
C PHE A 21 -7.02 7.94 1.53
N PRO A 22 -6.66 8.04 2.82
CA PRO A 22 -5.42 8.68 3.23
C PRO A 22 -4.24 7.76 2.92
N LEU A 23 -3.42 8.16 1.95
CA LEU A 23 -2.09 7.61 1.76
C LEU A 23 -1.09 8.58 2.36
N ILE A 24 -0.38 8.15 3.40
CA ILE A 24 0.55 8.99 4.16
C ILE A 24 1.91 8.32 4.23
N ILE A 25 2.98 9.10 4.42
CA ILE A 25 4.30 8.58 4.74
C ILE A 25 4.56 8.83 6.22
N ALA A 26 4.79 7.78 6.99
CA ALA A 26 5.08 7.87 8.42
C ALA A 26 6.23 6.93 8.82
N SER A 27 6.50 6.87 10.13
CA SER A 27 7.65 6.17 10.75
C SER A 27 9.02 6.78 10.40
N LYS A 28 10.05 6.39 11.18
CA LYS A 28 11.46 6.73 10.92
C LYS A 28 11.99 6.17 9.59
N PHE A 29 11.31 5.18 9.02
CA PHE A 29 11.70 4.49 7.78
C PHE A 29 11.02 5.06 6.54
N ASN A 30 10.17 6.09 6.69
CA ASN A 30 9.42 6.70 5.59
C ASN A 30 8.56 5.68 4.82
N ILE A 31 7.89 4.79 5.55
CA ILE A 31 7.01 3.78 4.96
C ILE A 31 5.69 4.44 4.55
N PRO A 32 5.20 4.18 3.32
CA PRO A 32 3.86 4.57 2.92
C PRO A 32 2.81 3.70 3.61
N PHE A 33 1.81 4.32 4.21
CA PHE A 33 0.65 3.66 4.80
C PHE A 33 -0.61 4.12 4.10
N LEU A 34 -1.37 3.16 3.56
CA LEU A 34 -2.72 3.39 3.06
C LEU A 34 -3.72 3.07 4.17
N LEU A 35 -4.30 4.11 4.78
CA LEU A 35 -5.18 3.94 5.93
C LEU A 35 -6.59 3.50 5.49
N ASN A 36 -7.19 2.56 6.23
CA ASN A 36 -8.59 2.18 6.05
C ASN A 36 -9.57 3.24 6.61
N ASP A 37 -9.48 4.48 6.09
CA ASP A 37 -10.33 5.62 6.45
C ASP A 37 -11.03 6.15 5.20
N ALA A 38 -11.91 5.31 4.67
CA ALA A 38 -12.67 5.55 3.47
C ALA A 38 -13.36 6.93 3.44
N GLY A 39 -13.28 7.60 2.29
CA GLY A 39 -13.86 8.93 2.06
C GLY A 39 -12.95 10.11 2.40
N LYS A 40 -11.80 9.88 3.06
CA LYS A 40 -10.80 10.91 3.37
C LYS A 40 -9.59 10.85 2.44
N GLY A 41 -8.78 11.92 2.42
CA GLY A 41 -7.58 11.99 1.59
C GLY A 41 -7.89 12.10 0.10
N HIS A 42 -7.31 11.21 -0.70
CA HIS A 42 -7.35 11.30 -2.17
C HIS A 42 -7.79 9.99 -2.80
N ARG A 43 -8.23 10.07 -4.05
CA ARG A 43 -8.24 8.91 -4.94
C ARG A 43 -6.78 8.54 -5.21
N ILE A 44 -6.39 7.29 -4.94
CA ILE A 44 -4.99 6.84 -4.96
C ILE A 44 -4.68 6.20 -6.30
N SER A 45 -3.64 6.70 -6.96
CA SER A 45 -3.12 6.14 -8.20
C SER A 45 -2.15 4.99 -7.91
N GLY A 46 -2.23 3.93 -8.70
CA GLY A 46 -1.34 2.77 -8.59
C GLY A 46 -1.40 1.90 -9.84
N GLU A 47 -0.87 0.70 -9.71
CA GLU A 47 -0.78 -0.30 -10.78
C GLU A 47 -1.57 -1.55 -10.40
N ILE A 48 -2.24 -2.14 -11.38
CA ILE A 48 -3.02 -3.36 -11.23
C ILE A 48 -2.22 -4.49 -11.83
N TYR A 49 -2.04 -5.55 -11.03
CA TYR A 49 -1.37 -6.77 -11.44
C TYR A 49 -2.30 -7.96 -11.33
N SER A 50 -2.27 -8.83 -12.33
CA SER A 50 -2.79 -10.19 -12.22
C SER A 50 -1.72 -11.04 -11.54
N VAL A 51 -2.09 -11.79 -10.51
CA VAL A 51 -1.17 -12.63 -9.73
C VAL A 51 -1.79 -14.01 -9.54
N ASP A 52 -0.95 -15.04 -9.50
CA ASP A 52 -1.41 -16.37 -9.12
C ASP A 52 -1.55 -16.52 -7.60
N GLU A 53 -2.16 -17.62 -7.15
CA GLU A 53 -2.39 -17.88 -5.73
C GLU A 53 -1.09 -17.96 -4.92
N GLN A 54 0.00 -18.47 -5.52
CA GLN A 54 1.31 -18.55 -4.87
C GLN A 54 1.88 -17.15 -4.61
N LYS A 55 1.78 -16.26 -5.60
CA LYS A 55 2.19 -14.87 -5.49
C LYS A 55 1.34 -14.09 -4.52
N LEU A 56 0.04 -14.34 -4.54
CA LEU A 56 -0.90 -13.74 -3.62
C LEU A 56 -0.59 -14.12 -2.15
N ALA A 57 -0.26 -15.39 -1.88
CA ALA A 57 0.16 -15.85 -0.56
C ALA A 57 1.51 -15.25 -0.12
N ALA A 58 2.49 -15.15 -1.03
CA ALA A 58 3.76 -14.52 -0.73
C ALA A 58 3.62 -13.02 -0.40
N LEU A 59 2.67 -12.33 -1.04
CA LEU A 59 2.33 -10.94 -0.71
C LEU A 59 1.64 -10.83 0.65
N ASP A 60 0.76 -11.76 1.01
CA ASP A 60 0.14 -11.79 2.34
C ASP A 60 1.19 -11.91 3.45
N GLU A 61 2.19 -12.78 3.29
CA GLU A 61 3.29 -12.91 4.23
C GLU A 61 4.15 -11.64 4.31
N LEU A 62 4.48 -11.04 3.15
CA LEU A 62 5.30 -9.82 3.08
C LEU A 62 4.62 -8.63 3.78
N GLU A 63 3.32 -8.47 3.58
CA GLU A 63 2.53 -7.37 4.16
C GLU A 63 2.05 -7.69 5.59
N SER A 64 2.47 -8.84 6.15
CA SER A 64 2.04 -9.31 7.47
C SER A 64 0.52 -9.34 7.62
N HIS A 65 -0.18 -9.82 6.59
CA HIS A 65 -1.62 -10.03 6.60
C HIS A 65 -2.00 -11.25 7.46
N PRO A 66 -3.05 -11.19 8.30
CA PRO A 66 -3.98 -10.09 8.56
C PRO A 66 -3.64 -9.23 9.79
N THR A 67 -2.44 -9.37 10.37
CA THR A 67 -2.08 -8.74 11.65
C THR A 67 -1.70 -7.27 11.51
N PHE A 68 -0.96 -6.91 10.46
CA PHE A 68 -0.51 -5.54 10.20
C PHE A 68 -1.37 -4.89 9.10
N TYR A 69 -1.26 -5.35 7.86
CA TYR A 69 -2.15 -4.95 6.78
C TYR A 69 -3.31 -5.92 6.61
N ARG A 70 -4.46 -5.39 6.20
CA ARG A 70 -5.62 -6.18 5.82
C ARG A 70 -5.85 -6.07 4.33
N ARG A 71 -5.93 -7.23 3.66
CA ARG A 71 -6.30 -7.31 2.26
C ARG A 71 -7.80 -7.20 2.09
N GLU A 72 -8.25 -6.23 1.31
CA GLU A 72 -9.67 -5.95 1.03
C GLU A 72 -9.88 -5.68 -0.47
N GLU A 73 -11.05 -6.05 -1.00
CA GLU A 73 -11.37 -5.82 -2.40
C GLU A 73 -12.03 -4.46 -2.61
N HIS A 74 -11.44 -3.62 -3.45
CA HIS A 74 -11.99 -2.32 -3.81
C HIS A 74 -12.13 -2.14 -5.33
N PRO A 75 -13.14 -1.38 -5.79
CA PRO A 75 -13.27 -1.03 -7.18
C PRO A 75 -12.24 0.04 -7.58
N ILE A 76 -11.48 -0.24 -8.63
CA ILE A 76 -10.46 0.64 -9.20
C ILE A 76 -10.88 1.02 -10.61
N GLU A 77 -10.82 2.33 -10.90
CA GLU A 77 -10.99 2.86 -12.24
C GLU A 77 -9.66 2.72 -13.00
N MET A 78 -9.66 1.91 -14.05
CA MET A 78 -8.52 1.69 -14.94
C MET A 78 -8.32 2.89 -15.88
N THR A 79 -7.13 3.03 -16.45
CA THR A 79 -6.83 4.10 -17.43
C THR A 79 -7.74 4.11 -18.67
N ASN A 80 -8.31 2.97 -19.05
CA ASN A 80 -9.26 2.86 -20.16
C ASN A 80 -10.71 3.23 -19.78
N GLY A 81 -10.97 3.56 -18.51
CA GLY A 81 -12.29 3.90 -17.97
C GLY A 81 -13.09 2.72 -17.43
N ASP A 82 -12.60 1.49 -17.56
CA ASP A 82 -13.25 0.31 -16.98
C ASP A 82 -13.06 0.27 -15.46
N VAL A 83 -13.99 -0.38 -14.77
CA VAL A 83 -13.89 -0.59 -13.32
C VAL A 83 -13.63 -2.06 -13.04
N LEU A 84 -12.54 -2.35 -12.35
CA LEU A 84 -12.16 -3.68 -11.93
C LEU A 84 -12.09 -3.75 -10.40
N LYS A 85 -12.64 -4.82 -9.83
CA LYS A 85 -12.48 -5.11 -8.40
C LYS A 85 -11.12 -5.76 -8.18
N VAL A 86 -10.27 -5.15 -7.35
CA VAL A 86 -8.91 -5.64 -7.08
C VAL A 86 -8.65 -5.69 -5.58
N TRP A 87 -7.71 -6.54 -5.19
CA TRP A 87 -7.21 -6.60 -3.82
C TRP A 87 -6.24 -5.45 -3.55
N ILE A 88 -6.43 -4.75 -2.44
CA ILE A 88 -5.49 -3.76 -1.90
C ILE A 88 -5.20 -4.06 -0.43
N TYR A 89 -4.01 -3.68 0.03
CA TYR A 89 -3.62 -3.79 1.44
C TYR A 89 -3.85 -2.45 2.14
N LEU A 90 -4.67 -2.48 3.19
CA LEU A 90 -5.06 -1.31 3.98
C LEU A 90 -4.64 -1.50 5.43
N LEU A 91 -4.13 -0.46 6.06
CA LEU A 91 -3.85 -0.46 7.49
C LEU A 91 -5.18 -0.31 8.24
N PRO A 92 -5.70 -1.34 8.92
CA PRO A 92 -7.05 -1.33 9.48
C PRO A 92 -7.16 -0.44 10.73
N THR A 93 -6.07 -0.33 11.49
CA THR A 93 -5.99 0.46 12.72
C THR A 93 -4.61 1.10 12.81
N TRP A 94 -4.54 2.35 13.28
CA TRP A 94 -3.30 3.09 13.45
C TRP A 94 -3.32 3.88 14.76
N ARG A 95 -2.14 4.21 15.29
CA ARG A 95 -2.01 5.09 16.45
C ARG A 95 -2.14 6.55 16.01
N GLU A 96 -2.72 7.40 16.85
CA GLU A 96 -2.83 8.84 16.56
C GLU A 96 -1.45 9.49 16.34
N GLU A 97 -0.43 9.03 17.08
CA GLU A 97 0.96 9.46 16.96
C GLU A 97 1.53 9.26 15.53
N LEU A 98 1.07 8.21 14.83
CA LEU A 98 1.45 7.95 13.44
C LEU A 98 0.92 9.04 12.51
N VAL A 99 -0.29 9.54 12.76
CA VAL A 99 -0.90 10.62 11.96
C VAL A 99 -0.25 11.98 12.28
N GLN A 100 0.19 12.19 13.52
CA GLN A 100 0.85 13.45 13.93
C GLN A 100 2.22 13.65 13.27
N THR A 101 2.93 12.55 13.00
CA THR A 101 4.27 12.56 12.38
C THR A 101 4.24 12.27 10.87
N ALA A 102 3.04 11.97 10.36
CA ALA A 102 2.79 11.69 8.96
C ALA A 102 3.10 12.88 8.06
N SER A 103 3.36 12.60 6.79
CA SER A 103 3.22 13.60 5.73
C SER A 103 1.75 13.98 5.54
N GLU A 104 1.52 15.09 4.83
CA GLU A 104 0.22 15.34 4.23
C GLU A 104 -0.22 14.15 3.36
N PRO A 105 -1.54 13.82 3.32
CA PRO A 105 -2.06 12.80 2.45
C PRO A 105 -1.70 13.07 0.98
N MET A 106 -1.31 12.04 0.24
CA MET A 106 -0.88 12.16 -1.15
C MET A 106 -1.70 11.28 -2.11
N PRO A 107 -1.88 11.68 -3.37
CA PRO A 107 -2.64 10.91 -4.35
C PRO A 107 -1.85 9.75 -4.99
N ASN A 108 -0.53 9.69 -4.79
CA ASN A 108 0.34 8.61 -5.24
C ASN A 108 1.61 8.59 -4.38
N TYR A 109 2.23 7.43 -4.27
CA TYR A 109 3.53 7.27 -3.61
C TYR A 109 4.63 7.05 -4.65
N SER A 110 5.76 7.71 -4.46
CA SER A 110 7.00 7.44 -5.17
C SER A 110 8.14 7.63 -4.19
N SER A 111 8.96 6.61 -3.92
CA SER A 111 10.06 6.74 -2.95
C SER A 111 10.98 7.95 -3.23
N THR A 112 11.19 8.29 -4.51
CA THR A 112 11.95 9.47 -4.95
C THR A 112 11.06 10.68 -5.27
N GLY A 113 9.88 10.74 -4.67
CA GLY A 113 8.88 11.78 -4.91
C GLY A 113 9.26 13.13 -4.30
N PRO A 114 8.51 14.19 -4.63
CA PRO A 114 8.77 15.55 -4.17
C PRO A 114 8.63 15.72 -2.65
N HIS A 115 8.13 14.71 -1.92
CA HIS A 115 8.08 14.69 -0.45
C HIS A 115 9.47 14.53 0.20
N GLY A 116 10.51 14.17 -0.55
CA GLY A 116 11.89 14.08 -0.04
C GLY A 116 12.12 12.99 1.01
N ARG A 117 11.16 12.06 1.16
CA ARG A 117 11.16 10.96 2.12
C ARG A 117 11.41 9.64 1.39
N VAL A 118 12.69 9.35 1.13
CA VAL A 118 13.11 8.10 0.47
C VAL A 118 12.89 6.92 1.41
N TYR A 119 12.31 5.84 0.88
CA TYR A 119 12.15 4.58 1.60
C TYR A 119 13.51 4.10 2.10
N VAL A 120 13.59 3.80 3.40
CA VAL A 120 14.78 3.20 4.00
C VAL A 120 14.46 1.74 4.27
N SER A 121 15.17 0.83 3.60
CA SER A 121 14.99 -0.61 3.79
C SER A 121 15.28 -0.98 5.25
N SER A 122 14.35 -1.70 5.85
CA SER A 122 14.37 -2.13 7.25
C SER A 122 15.33 -3.32 7.47
N GLU A 123 16.58 -3.22 7.06
CA GLU A 123 17.61 -4.22 7.43
C GLU A 123 17.95 -4.19 8.94
N ASN A 124 17.28 -3.32 9.72
CA ASN A 124 17.55 -3.05 11.13
C ASN A 124 16.30 -2.96 12.02
N THR A 125 15.13 -3.41 11.56
CA THR A 125 13.89 -3.39 12.36
C THR A 125 13.78 -4.66 13.19
N GLU A 126 13.93 -4.54 14.51
CA GLU A 126 13.90 -5.68 15.43
C GLU A 126 12.46 -6.04 15.87
N CYS A 127 11.50 -5.11 15.79
CA CYS A 127 10.10 -5.31 16.15
C CYS A 127 9.15 -4.26 15.51
N GLU A 128 7.88 -4.60 15.31
CA GLU A 128 6.81 -3.68 14.83
C GLU A 128 6.68 -2.40 15.67
N ASP A 129 6.97 -2.46 16.98
CA ASP A 129 6.98 -1.27 17.85
C ASP A 129 8.03 -0.23 17.42
N ASP A 130 9.09 -0.62 16.71
CA ASP A 130 10.11 0.33 16.24
C ASP A 130 9.63 1.17 15.05
N LEU A 131 8.53 0.79 14.39
CA LEU A 131 7.86 1.63 13.38
C LEU A 131 7.12 2.81 14.02
N PHE A 132 6.74 2.68 15.29
CA PHE A 132 5.92 3.64 16.03
C PHE A 132 6.70 4.41 17.12
N LYS A 133 7.99 4.10 17.35
CA LYS A 133 8.88 4.80 18.30
C LYS A 133 9.62 5.98 17.66
#